data_AF-T1BNV6-F1
#
_entry.id   AF-T1BNV6-F1
#
_cell.length_a   1.000
_cell.length_b   1.000
_cell.length_c   1.000
_cell.angle_alpha   90.00
_cell.angle_beta   90.00
_cell.angle_gamma   90.00
#
_symmetry.space_group_name_H-M   'P 1'
#
loop_
_entity.id
_entity.type
_entity.pdbx_description
1 polymer ?
#
loop_
_entity_poly.entity_id
_entity_poly.type
_entity_poly.pdbx_seq_one_letter_code
_entity_poly.pdbx_strand_id
1 'polypeptide(L)'
;VVSTQHAPEVTQEEIRRDVIEKVIRPVIPSHLLDEKTVTFHINPTGRFVTGGPMGDAGLTGRKIIVDTYGGWGRHGGGAFSGKDPTKVDRSACYMARYIAKNIVGAGLASRCEVQLAYAIGVADPVSIHVETQGTSTIPDDRIAEIVAE
;
A
#
# COMPACT_ATOMS: atom_id res chain seq x y z
N VAL A 1 -10.54 10.36 6.98
CA VAL A 1 -9.81 11.51 7.59
C VAL A 1 -8.92 12.12 6.52
N VAL A 2 -8.88 13.45 6.42
CA VAL A 2 -7.97 14.16 5.50
C VAL A 2 -7.38 15.37 6.24
N SER A 3 -6.05 15.49 6.21
CA SER A 3 -5.33 16.69 6.65
C SER A 3 -4.49 17.18 5.48
N THR A 4 -4.76 18.38 5.00
CA THR A 4 -4.06 18.99 3.86
C THR A 4 -3.49 20.35 4.25
N GLN A 5 -2.24 20.60 3.85
CA GLN A 5 -1.66 21.93 3.90
C GLN A 5 -2.47 22.87 2.99
N HIS A 6 -2.60 24.14 3.38
CA HIS A 6 -3.40 25.12 2.64
C HIS A 6 -2.78 26.52 2.67
N ALA A 7 -3.22 27.37 1.75
CA ALA A 7 -2.83 28.78 1.74
C ALA A 7 -3.51 29.54 2.90
N PRO A 8 -2.85 30.57 3.47
CA PRO A 8 -3.31 31.23 4.69
C PRO A 8 -4.67 31.95 4.58
N GLU A 9 -5.10 32.28 3.37
CA GLU A 9 -6.34 32.97 3.02
C GLU A 9 -7.56 32.05 2.90
N VAL A 10 -7.37 30.74 2.74
CA VAL A 10 -8.49 29.80 2.55
C VAL A 10 -9.13 29.47 3.89
N THR A 11 -10.45 29.54 3.95
CA THR A 11 -11.20 29.24 5.17
C THR A 11 -11.33 27.73 5.40
N GLN A 12 -11.48 27.34 6.67
CA GLN A 12 -11.72 25.95 7.05
C GLN A 12 -13.01 25.38 6.43
N GLU A 13 -14.03 26.22 6.26
CA GLU A 13 -15.30 25.83 5.63
C GLU A 13 -15.11 25.51 4.14
N GLU A 14 -14.38 26.36 3.41
CA GLU A 14 -14.05 26.11 2.01
C GLU A 14 -13.21 24.84 1.85
N ILE A 15 -12.19 24.64 2.69
CA ILE A 15 -11.37 23.41 2.67
C ILE A 15 -12.24 22.20 2.91
N ARG A 16 -13.11 22.23 3.93
CA ARG A 16 -13.99 21.12 4.26
C ARG A 16 -14.91 20.76 3.10
N ARG A 17 -15.61 21.76 2.54
CA ARG A 17 -16.51 21.58 1.40
C ARG A 17 -15.76 21.01 0.21
N ASP A 18 -14.65 21.64 -0.17
CA ASP A 18 -13.92 21.28 -1.37
C ASP A 18 -13.27 19.90 -1.26
N VAL A 19 -12.73 19.51 -0.11
CA VAL A 19 -12.21 18.15 0.10
C VAL A 19 -13.32 17.11 0.01
N ILE A 20 -14.51 17.37 0.55
CA ILE A 20 -15.63 16.43 0.46
C ILE A 20 -16.11 16.30 -0.99
N GLU A 21 -16.41 17.43 -1.66
CA GLU A 21 -17.01 17.44 -2.99
C GLU A 21 -16.04 17.09 -4.11
N LYS A 22 -14.79 17.57 -4.03
CA LYS A 22 -13.81 17.48 -5.12
C LYS A 22 -12.79 16.36 -4.94
N VAL A 23 -12.69 15.76 -3.74
CA VAL A 23 -11.72 14.69 -3.45
C VAL A 23 -12.42 13.42 -2.97
N ILE A 24 -13.22 13.48 -1.90
CA ILE A 24 -13.78 12.28 -1.30
C ILE A 24 -14.88 11.67 -2.17
N ARG A 25 -15.90 12.46 -2.55
CA ARG A 25 -17.02 11.98 -3.38
C ARG A 25 -16.59 11.44 -4.75
N PRO A 26 -15.60 12.04 -5.45
CA PRO A 26 -15.12 11.48 -6.71
C PRO A 26 -14.29 10.19 -6.58
N VAL A 27 -13.67 9.94 -5.42
CA VAL A 27 -12.75 8.80 -5.23
C VAL A 27 -13.43 7.61 -4.58
N ILE A 28 -14.31 7.83 -3.60
CA ILE A 28 -15.01 6.75 -2.89
C ILE A 28 -16.32 6.43 -3.61
N PRO A 29 -16.54 5.18 -4.07
CA PRO A 29 -17.81 4.78 -4.66
C PRO A 29 -18.99 5.10 -3.73
N SER A 30 -20.05 5.71 -4.26
CA SER A 30 -21.19 6.21 -3.47
C SER A 30 -21.86 5.13 -2.61
N HIS A 31 -21.90 3.89 -3.08
CA HIS A 31 -22.47 2.76 -2.33
C HIS A 31 -21.64 2.34 -1.10
N LEU A 32 -20.38 2.80 -0.99
CA LEU A 32 -19.53 2.61 0.19
C LEU A 32 -19.52 3.84 1.12
N LEU A 33 -20.15 4.94 0.71
CA LEU A 33 -20.17 6.20 1.44
C LEU A 33 -21.57 6.46 2.02
N ASP A 34 -21.85 5.87 3.19
CA ASP A 34 -23.07 6.18 3.93
C ASP A 34 -22.87 7.42 4.81
N GLU A 35 -23.40 8.56 4.37
CA GLU A 35 -23.28 9.83 5.09
C GLU A 35 -23.94 9.82 6.48
N LYS A 36 -24.79 8.83 6.80
CA LYS A 36 -25.38 8.70 8.15
C LYS A 36 -24.39 8.13 9.16
N THR A 37 -23.42 7.34 8.70
CA THR A 37 -22.46 6.65 9.56
C THR A 37 -21.04 7.20 9.41
N VAL A 38 -20.73 7.83 8.28
CA VAL A 38 -19.42 8.40 7.99
C VAL A 38 -19.19 9.69 8.77
N THR A 39 -18.12 9.72 9.55
CA THR A 39 -17.63 10.95 10.19
C THR A 39 -16.49 11.57 9.39
N PHE A 40 -16.72 12.76 8.83
CA PHE A 40 -15.70 13.49 8.08
C PHE A 40 -14.81 14.32 9.01
N HIS A 41 -13.60 13.84 9.29
CA HIS A 41 -12.52 14.63 9.89
C HIS A 41 -11.67 15.26 8.79
N ILE A 42 -11.92 16.54 8.51
CA ILE A 42 -11.18 17.35 7.52
C ILE A 42 -10.44 18.45 8.27
N ASN A 43 -9.11 18.51 8.11
CA ASN A 43 -8.21 19.41 8.85
C ASN A 43 -8.62 19.55 10.33
N PRO A 44 -8.64 18.45 11.11
CA PRO A 44 -9.19 18.45 12.47
C PRO A 44 -8.43 19.36 13.44
N THR A 45 -7.16 19.66 13.15
CA THR A 45 -6.33 20.60 13.91
C THR A 45 -6.61 22.07 13.54
N GLY A 46 -7.47 22.31 12.55
CA GLY A 46 -7.74 23.63 11.98
C GLY A 46 -6.64 24.08 11.03
N ARG A 47 -5.85 25.07 11.43
CA ARG A 47 -4.90 25.77 10.55
C ARG A 47 -3.65 24.92 10.27
N PHE A 48 -3.35 24.69 8.99
CA PHE A 48 -2.18 23.96 8.51
C PHE A 48 -1.53 24.69 7.32
N VAL A 49 -0.86 25.82 7.59
CA VAL A 49 -0.19 26.65 6.57
C VAL A 49 1.27 26.26 6.39
N THR A 50 1.99 26.03 7.48
CA THR A 50 3.39 25.58 7.45
C THR A 50 3.44 24.06 7.32
N GLY A 51 4.05 23.57 6.25
CA GLY A 51 4.19 22.14 5.96
C GLY A 51 5.46 21.86 5.17
N GLY A 52 5.56 20.65 4.60
CA GLY A 52 6.78 20.18 3.96
C GLY A 52 7.96 20.09 4.93
N PRO A 53 9.22 20.13 4.45
CA PRO A 53 10.41 20.01 5.29
C PRO A 53 10.54 21.09 6.38
N MET A 54 9.86 22.23 6.21
CA MET A 54 9.83 23.28 7.22
C MET A 54 9.02 22.87 8.46
N GLY A 55 8.03 21.99 8.31
CA GLY A 55 7.15 21.53 9.39
C GLY A 55 7.52 20.17 9.97
N ASP A 56 8.15 19.28 9.18
CA ASP A 56 8.53 17.93 9.63
C ASP A 56 9.69 17.37 8.78
N ALA A 57 10.66 16.73 9.42
CA ALA A 57 11.84 16.19 8.76
C ALA A 57 11.49 14.89 7.99
N GLY A 58 11.77 14.88 6.69
CA GLY A 58 11.56 13.72 5.82
C GLY A 58 12.82 12.85 5.65
N LEU A 59 12.65 11.53 5.63
CA LEU A 59 13.71 10.58 5.28
C LEU A 59 13.17 9.52 4.30
N THR A 60 14.01 9.12 3.34
CA THR A 60 13.70 8.03 2.40
C THR A 60 13.41 6.73 3.15
N GLY A 61 12.40 5.98 2.71
CA GLY A 61 12.05 4.68 3.31
C GLY A 61 11.27 4.74 4.62
N ARG A 62 10.68 5.89 4.96
CA ARG A 62 9.84 6.04 6.19
C ARG A 62 8.33 5.94 5.94
N LYS A 63 7.93 5.43 4.78
CA LYS A 63 6.54 5.25 4.36
C LYS A 63 6.28 3.86 3.73
N ILE A 64 7.09 2.86 4.07
CA ILE A 64 7.05 1.52 3.45
C ILE A 64 5.69 0.81 3.51
N ILE A 65 4.89 1.04 4.56
CA ILE A 65 3.54 0.46 4.66
C ILE A 65 2.54 1.21 3.76
N VAL A 66 2.73 2.52 3.57
CA VAL A 66 1.94 3.33 2.62
C VAL A 66 2.31 2.98 1.17
N ASP A 67 3.59 2.73 0.90
CA ASP A 67 4.10 2.34 -0.42
C ASP A 67 3.66 0.93 -0.86
N THR A 68 3.14 0.11 0.08
CA THR A 68 2.76 -1.27 -0.18
C THR A 68 1.27 -1.50 -0.04
N TYR A 69 0.84 -2.10 1.07
CA TYR A 69 -0.47 -2.72 1.18
C TYR A 69 -1.30 -2.15 2.34
N GLY A 70 -0.91 -1.00 2.90
CA GLY A 70 -1.73 -0.26 3.87
C GLY A 70 -2.04 -1.02 5.16
N GLY A 71 -1.13 -1.93 5.57
CA GLY A 71 -1.30 -2.78 6.75
C GLY A 71 -1.87 -4.17 6.45
N TRP A 72 -2.31 -4.43 5.22
CA TRP A 72 -2.65 -5.79 4.78
C TRP A 72 -1.40 -6.57 4.37
N GLY A 73 -1.42 -7.86 4.65
CA GLY A 73 -0.29 -8.75 4.42
C GLY A 73 0.94 -8.39 5.25
N ARG A 74 2.11 -8.89 4.84
CA ARG A 74 3.40 -8.70 5.54
C ARG A 74 4.38 -7.87 4.71
N HIS A 75 5.33 -7.24 5.40
CA HIS A 75 6.39 -6.44 4.79
C HIS A 75 7.77 -6.94 5.22
N GLY A 76 8.69 -7.16 4.27
CA GLY A 76 10.05 -7.66 4.55
C GLY A 76 11.01 -6.63 5.19
N GLY A 77 10.56 -5.38 5.33
CA GLY A 77 11.28 -4.29 6.01
C GLY A 77 12.13 -3.40 5.09
N GLY A 78 12.55 -3.89 3.92
CA GLY A 78 13.34 -3.12 2.96
C GLY A 78 12.57 -1.99 2.28
N ALA A 79 13.13 -0.77 2.27
CA ALA A 79 12.59 0.35 1.50
C ALA A 79 12.85 0.22 -0.03
N PHE A 80 12.04 0.86 -0.86
CA PHE A 80 12.16 0.81 -2.33
C PHE A 80 12.94 1.98 -2.93
N SER A 81 12.56 3.22 -2.56
CA SER A 81 13.12 4.44 -3.14
C SER A 81 14.61 4.58 -2.84
N GLY A 82 15.37 5.06 -3.82
CA GLY A 82 16.84 5.21 -3.71
C GLY A 82 17.65 3.95 -4.02
N LYS A 83 17.00 2.85 -4.44
CA LYS A 83 17.67 1.59 -4.78
C LYS A 83 17.50 1.22 -6.25
N ASP A 84 18.60 0.87 -6.92
CA ASP A 84 18.56 0.29 -8.26
C ASP A 84 17.99 -1.16 -8.21
N PRO A 85 17.57 -1.76 -9.34
CA PRO A 85 16.82 -3.01 -9.34
C PRO A 85 17.65 -4.25 -8.94
N THR A 86 18.98 -4.13 -8.76
CA THR A 86 19.79 -5.22 -8.20
C THR A 86 19.49 -5.45 -6.71
N LYS A 87 18.83 -4.50 -6.03
CA LYS A 87 18.48 -4.61 -4.60
C LYS A 87 17.14 -5.32 -4.49
N VAL A 88 17.20 -6.56 -4.01
CA VAL A 88 16.04 -7.45 -3.88
C VAL A 88 14.91 -6.90 -3.01
N ASP A 89 15.20 -5.98 -2.09
CA ASP A 89 14.16 -5.22 -1.36
C ASP A 89 13.11 -4.61 -2.30
N ARG A 90 13.54 -4.16 -3.49
CA ARG A 90 12.69 -3.57 -4.51
C ARG A 90 12.24 -4.60 -5.54
N SER A 91 13.18 -5.28 -6.18
CA SER A 91 12.88 -6.18 -7.31
C SER A 91 12.12 -7.43 -6.88
N ALA A 92 12.47 -8.05 -5.75
CA ALA A 92 11.74 -9.20 -5.24
C ALA A 92 10.35 -8.82 -4.72
N CYS A 93 10.18 -7.65 -4.11
CA CYS A 93 8.85 -7.17 -3.72
C CYS A 93 7.94 -6.97 -4.94
N TYR A 94 8.48 -6.39 -6.03
CA TYR A 94 7.73 -6.24 -7.28
C TYR A 94 7.38 -7.59 -7.91
N MET A 95 8.30 -8.56 -7.87
CA MET A 95 8.03 -9.91 -8.35
C MET A 95 6.98 -10.63 -7.49
N ALA A 96 7.07 -10.55 -6.17
CA ALA A 96 6.06 -11.10 -5.25
C ALA A 96 4.68 -10.49 -5.51
N ARG A 97 4.59 -9.18 -5.77
CA ARG A 97 3.35 -8.52 -6.19
C ARG A 97 2.83 -9.08 -7.51
N TYR A 98 3.70 -9.26 -8.50
CA TYR A 98 3.33 -9.82 -9.79
C TYR A 98 2.77 -11.24 -9.64
N ILE A 99 3.44 -12.10 -8.88
CA ILE A 99 3.01 -13.47 -8.61
C ILE A 99 1.64 -13.48 -7.92
N ALA A 100 1.50 -12.79 -6.77
CA ALA A 100 0.26 -12.74 -6.01
C ALA A 100 -0.93 -12.22 -6.84
N LYS A 101 -0.70 -11.18 -7.66
CA LYS A 101 -1.71 -10.63 -8.57
C LYS A 101 -2.16 -11.66 -9.60
N ASN A 102 -1.24 -12.45 -10.16
CA ASN A 102 -1.57 -13.44 -11.18
C ASN A 102 -2.25 -14.68 -10.58
N ILE A 103 -1.88 -15.13 -9.37
CA ILE A 103 -2.60 -16.20 -8.67
C ILE A 103 -4.08 -15.84 -8.48
N VAL A 104 -4.35 -14.62 -8.00
CA VAL A 104 -5.73 -14.13 -7.85
C VAL A 104 -6.40 -13.90 -9.21
N GLY A 105 -5.69 -13.32 -10.17
CA GLY A 105 -6.20 -13.07 -11.52
C GLY A 105 -6.56 -14.34 -12.30
N ALA A 106 -5.87 -15.45 -12.03
CA ALA A 106 -6.16 -16.76 -12.58
C ALA A 106 -7.32 -17.48 -11.87
N GLY A 107 -7.88 -16.91 -10.81
CA GLY A 107 -8.95 -17.53 -10.03
C GLY A 107 -8.51 -18.70 -9.15
N LEU A 108 -7.20 -18.86 -8.92
CA LEU A 108 -6.68 -19.91 -8.03
C LEU A 108 -6.97 -19.62 -6.56
N ALA A 109 -7.07 -18.35 -6.18
CA ALA A 109 -7.42 -17.90 -4.84
C ALA A 109 -8.12 -16.54 -4.86
N SER A 110 -8.89 -16.21 -3.81
CA SER A 110 -9.51 -14.88 -3.68
C SER A 110 -8.54 -13.81 -3.13
N ARG A 111 -7.48 -14.26 -2.46
CA ARG A 111 -6.40 -13.44 -1.91
C ARG A 111 -5.13 -14.30 -1.82
N CYS A 112 -3.97 -13.65 -1.90
CA CYS A 112 -2.68 -14.33 -1.87
C CYS A 112 -1.61 -13.40 -1.30
N GLU A 113 -0.80 -13.93 -0.41
CA GLU A 113 0.48 -13.37 0.01
C GLU A 113 1.61 -14.25 -0.53
N VAL A 114 2.71 -13.60 -0.94
CA VAL A 114 3.92 -14.26 -1.42
C VAL A 114 5.12 -13.66 -0.70
N GLN A 115 5.97 -14.52 -0.14
CA GLN A 115 7.24 -14.15 0.46
C GLN A 115 8.38 -14.76 -0.36
N LEU A 116 9.37 -13.93 -0.67
CA LEU A 116 10.63 -14.33 -1.30
C LEU A 116 11.78 -13.94 -0.38
N ALA A 117 12.73 -14.83 -0.17
CA ALA A 117 13.96 -14.55 0.58
C ALA A 117 15.19 -14.83 -0.28
N TYR A 118 16.24 -14.03 -0.11
CA TYR A 118 17.49 -14.15 -0.87
C TYR A 118 18.69 -14.10 0.07
N ALA A 119 19.77 -14.77 -0.34
CA ALA A 119 21.08 -14.63 0.25
C ALA A 119 21.98 -13.80 -0.69
N ILE A 120 22.84 -12.94 -0.13
CA ILE A 120 23.74 -12.10 -0.92
C ILE A 120 24.66 -12.96 -1.79
N GLY A 121 24.70 -12.67 -3.09
CA GLY A 121 25.50 -13.42 -4.06
C GLY A 121 24.86 -14.72 -4.59
N VAL A 122 23.67 -15.10 -4.11
CA VAL A 122 22.89 -16.22 -4.66
C VAL A 122 21.80 -15.65 -5.58
N ALA A 123 21.77 -16.12 -6.83
CA ALA A 123 20.83 -15.63 -7.84
C ALA A 123 19.38 -16.08 -7.55
N ASP A 124 19.22 -17.35 -7.18
CA ASP A 124 17.91 -17.94 -6.89
C ASP A 124 17.45 -17.61 -5.46
N PRO A 125 16.13 -17.49 -5.22
CA PRO A 125 15.60 -17.31 -3.88
C PRO A 125 15.91 -18.53 -3.01
N VAL A 126 16.29 -18.29 -1.75
CA VAL A 126 16.52 -19.35 -0.76
C VAL A 126 15.22 -19.86 -0.15
N SER A 127 14.12 -19.12 -0.34
CA SER A 127 12.78 -19.52 0.08
C SER A 127 11.72 -18.81 -0.76
N ILE A 128 10.68 -19.56 -1.13
CA ILE A 128 9.43 -19.09 -1.71
C ILE A 128 8.31 -19.63 -0.83
N HIS A 129 7.49 -18.74 -0.29
CA HIS A 129 6.34 -19.12 0.53
C HIS A 129 5.08 -18.41 0.01
N VAL A 130 4.00 -19.19 -0.13
CA VAL A 130 2.70 -18.73 -0.59
C VAL A 130 1.68 -19.00 0.51
N GLU A 131 0.82 -18.01 0.79
CA GLU A 131 -0.27 -18.11 1.76
C GLU A 131 -1.53 -17.50 1.16
N THR A 132 -2.58 -18.30 0.99
CA THR A 132 -3.85 -17.86 0.38
C THR A 132 -4.98 -17.68 1.39
N GLN A 133 -4.67 -17.83 2.68
CA GLN A 133 -5.58 -17.74 3.82
C GLN A 133 -6.78 -18.68 3.68
N GLY A 134 -6.54 -19.89 3.15
CA GLY A 134 -7.55 -20.92 2.93
C GLY A 134 -8.55 -20.59 1.81
N THR A 135 -8.22 -19.67 0.91
CA THR A 135 -9.11 -19.28 -0.19
C THR A 135 -8.74 -19.89 -1.53
N SER A 136 -7.69 -20.71 -1.56
CA SER A 136 -7.23 -21.39 -2.75
C SER A 136 -8.07 -22.61 -3.13
N THR A 137 -8.06 -22.95 -4.42
CA THR A 137 -8.69 -24.16 -4.96
C THR A 137 -7.76 -25.39 -4.93
N ILE A 138 -6.46 -25.16 -4.72
CA ILE A 138 -5.41 -26.18 -4.58
C ILE A 138 -4.51 -25.82 -3.39
N PRO A 139 -3.82 -26.80 -2.77
CA PRO A 139 -2.95 -26.52 -1.62
C PRO A 139 -1.89 -25.45 -1.90
N ASP A 140 -1.61 -24.60 -0.92
CA ASP A 140 -0.66 -23.49 -1.07
C ASP A 140 0.75 -23.97 -1.43
N ASP A 141 1.17 -25.13 -0.94
CA ASP A 141 2.43 -25.77 -1.31
C ASP A 141 2.50 -26.08 -2.82
N ARG A 142 1.37 -26.51 -3.42
CA ARG A 142 1.31 -26.75 -4.87
C ARG A 142 1.37 -25.46 -5.66
N ILE A 143 0.82 -24.37 -5.13
CA ILE A 143 0.95 -23.04 -5.75
C ILE A 143 2.41 -22.58 -5.67
N ALA A 144 3.08 -22.79 -4.54
CA ALA A 144 4.50 -22.45 -4.37
C ALA A 144 5.40 -23.22 -5.37
N GLU A 145 5.11 -24.50 -5.62
CA GLU A 145 5.79 -25.29 -6.66
C GLU A 145 5.61 -24.68 -8.06
N ILE A 146 4.37 -24.35 -8.45
CA ILE A 146 4.08 -23.72 -9.76
C ILE A 146 4.79 -22.37 -9.92
N VAL A 147 4.96 -21.62 -8.83
CA VAL A 147 5.67 -20.34 -8.84
C VAL A 147 7.19 -20.51 -9.02
N ALA A 148 7.74 -21.65 -8.60
CA ALA A 148 9.16 -21.96 -8.70
C ALA A 148 9.56 -22.55 -10.06
N GLU A 149 8.60 -23.07 -10.84
CA GLU A 149 8.76 -23.59 -12.21
C GLU A 149 8.94 -22.46 -13.24
#